data_AF-A0A1M7GPM9-F1
#
_entry.id   AF-A0A1M7GPM9-F1
#
_cell.length_a   1.000
_cell.length_b   1.000
_cell.length_c   1.000
_cell.angle_alpha   90.00
_cell.angle_beta   90.00
_cell.angle_gamma   90.00
#
_symmetry.space_group_name_H-M   'P 1'
#
loop_
_entity.id
_entity.type
_entity.pdbx_description
1 polymer ?
#
loop_
_entity_poly.entity_id
_entity_poly.type
_entity_poly.pdbx_seq_one_letter_code
_entity_poly.pdbx_strand_id
1 'polypeptide(L)'
;MKRLLSTTFCAGLALAAVAAPLVAEEKTLSAVEVKTDLSAFENSNALEFWPTLSEDIGQAIASELTIDDQSKEPRIVVSINKVAINGETTLPDTGEFNQLEGTVTMFPARGADNSETSNSSSATGSYALKVSATSGEVDVPENWIVIPPSQDDFYEALTNAYAMEVVERIED
;
A
#
# COMPACT_ATOMS: atom_id res chain seq x y z
N MET A 1 -65.67 -24.08 -35.84
CA MET A 1 -65.37 -23.52 -37.18
C MET A 1 -64.07 -22.72 -37.09
N LYS A 2 -63.20 -22.87 -38.08
CA LYS A 2 -61.93 -22.15 -38.27
C LYS A 2 -62.14 -20.63 -38.40
N ARG A 3 -61.16 -19.82 -37.97
CA ARG A 3 -60.31 -18.90 -38.79
C ARG A 3 -59.42 -18.03 -37.87
N LEU A 4 -58.10 -18.23 -37.92
CA LEU A 4 -57.06 -17.36 -38.55
C LEU A 4 -56.55 -16.26 -37.59
N LEU A 5 -55.35 -16.40 -37.01
CA LEU A 5 -54.03 -15.94 -37.50
C LEU A 5 -53.91 -14.42 -37.67
N SER A 6 -53.11 -13.76 -36.81
CA SER A 6 -51.97 -12.90 -37.21
C SER A 6 -51.25 -12.27 -36.00
N THR A 7 -50.01 -12.73 -35.81
CA THR A 7 -48.76 -11.98 -35.59
C THR A 7 -48.81 -10.56 -34.98
N THR A 8 -48.10 -10.36 -33.87
CA THR A 8 -47.30 -9.13 -33.64
C THR A 8 -46.05 -9.47 -32.83
N PHE A 9 -44.91 -9.30 -33.49
CA PHE A 9 -43.55 -9.40 -32.97
C PHE A 9 -43.21 -8.03 -32.36
N CYS A 10 -43.08 -7.96 -31.03
CA CYS A 10 -42.51 -6.78 -30.36
C CYS A 10 -41.13 -7.13 -29.84
N ALA A 11 -40.12 -6.67 -30.58
CA ALA A 11 -38.73 -6.61 -30.14
C ALA A 11 -38.62 -5.68 -28.92
N GLY A 12 -38.28 -6.24 -27.77
CA GLY A 12 -37.94 -5.49 -26.56
C GLY A 12 -36.43 -5.35 -26.45
N LEU A 13 -35.95 -4.11 -26.40
CA LEU A 13 -34.54 -3.72 -26.39
C LEU A 13 -33.72 -4.46 -25.34
N ALA A 14 -32.66 -5.15 -25.78
CA ALA A 14 -31.55 -5.48 -24.90
C ALA A 14 -30.76 -4.19 -24.61
N LEU A 15 -30.89 -3.64 -23.41
CA LEU A 15 -29.89 -2.72 -22.87
C LEU A 15 -28.60 -3.52 -22.65
N ALA A 16 -27.72 -3.53 -23.65
CA ALA A 16 -26.33 -3.84 -23.43
C ALA A 16 -25.75 -2.67 -22.61
N ALA A 17 -25.76 -2.80 -21.29
CA ALA A 17 -24.89 -2.01 -20.44
C ALA A 17 -23.45 -2.36 -20.86
N VAL A 18 -22.84 -1.49 -21.67
CA VAL A 18 -21.40 -1.54 -21.91
C VAL A 18 -20.76 -1.20 -20.58
N ALA A 19 -20.43 -2.22 -19.80
CA ALA A 19 -19.46 -2.10 -18.73
C ALA A 19 -18.13 -1.78 -19.40
N ALA A 20 -17.85 -0.50 -19.63
CA ALA A 20 -16.50 -0.08 -19.95
C ALA A 20 -15.63 -0.49 -18.76
N PRO A 21 -14.49 -1.17 -18.98
CA PRO A 21 -13.55 -1.41 -17.89
C PRO A 21 -13.11 -0.04 -17.38
N LEU A 22 -13.36 0.22 -16.10
CA LEU A 22 -12.69 1.29 -15.37
C LEU A 22 -11.22 0.89 -15.33
N VAL A 23 -10.44 1.39 -16.28
CA VAL A 23 -8.98 1.35 -16.18
C VAL A 23 -8.65 2.29 -15.03
N ALA A 24 -8.14 1.73 -13.92
CA ALA A 24 -7.60 2.54 -12.84
C ALA A 24 -6.50 3.42 -13.44
N GLU A 25 -6.58 4.75 -13.27
CA GLU A 25 -5.50 5.62 -13.70
C GLU A 25 -4.26 5.30 -12.85
N GLU A 26 -3.16 4.91 -13.51
CA GLU A 26 -1.90 4.65 -12.84
C GLU A 26 -1.37 5.97 -12.25
N LYS A 27 -1.25 6.02 -10.93
CA LYS A 27 -0.77 7.22 -10.23
C LYS A 27 0.72 7.43 -10.50
N THR A 28 1.11 8.67 -10.80
CA THR A 28 2.51 9.04 -11.08
C THR A 28 3.09 9.86 -9.93
N LEU A 29 4.33 9.57 -9.53
CA LEU A 29 5.12 10.40 -8.60
C LEU A 29 6.49 10.72 -9.20
N SER A 30 7.08 11.84 -8.80
CA SER A 30 8.46 12.16 -9.24
C SER A 30 9.55 11.42 -8.47
N ALA A 31 9.28 11.01 -7.23
CA ALA A 31 10.15 10.11 -6.47
C ALA A 31 9.42 9.49 -5.28
N VAL A 32 9.88 8.31 -4.87
CA VAL A 32 9.55 7.65 -3.61
C VAL A 32 10.85 7.40 -2.87
N GLU A 33 10.93 7.82 -1.62
CA GLU A 33 12.04 7.50 -0.73
C GLU A 33 11.48 6.87 0.54
N VAL A 34 11.97 5.68 0.91
CA VAL A 34 11.60 5.01 2.16
C VAL A 34 12.82 4.93 3.07
N LYS A 35 12.64 5.29 4.33
CA LYS A 35 13.66 5.27 5.37
C LYS A 35 13.11 4.54 6.58
N THR A 36 13.99 3.85 7.28
CA THR A 36 13.69 3.31 8.61
C THR A 36 14.41 4.15 9.65
N ASP A 37 13.64 4.88 10.46
CA ASP A 37 14.12 5.71 11.56
C ASP A 37 13.48 5.23 12.86
N LEU A 38 14.13 4.25 13.48
CA LEU A 38 13.71 3.65 14.74
C LEU A 38 14.38 4.30 15.95
N SER A 39 15.03 5.46 15.77
CA SER A 39 15.81 6.13 16.81
C SER A 39 14.98 6.54 18.03
N ALA A 40 13.66 6.67 17.87
CA ALA A 40 12.72 6.89 18.97
C ALA A 40 12.62 5.71 19.96
N PHE A 41 13.11 4.53 19.57
CA PHE A 41 13.05 3.30 20.35
C PHE A 41 14.46 2.70 20.53
N GLU A 42 15.16 3.12 21.60
CA GLU A 42 16.57 2.78 21.84
C GLU A 42 16.87 1.27 21.85
N ASN A 43 15.89 0.42 22.19
CA ASN A 43 16.03 -1.03 22.27
C ASN A 43 15.43 -1.77 21.05
N SER A 44 15.11 -1.06 19.98
CA SER A 44 14.61 -1.69 18.76
C SER A 44 15.71 -2.47 18.06
N ASN A 45 15.52 -3.77 17.93
CA ASN A 45 16.40 -4.71 17.20
C ASN A 45 15.84 -5.11 15.83
N ALA A 46 14.76 -4.47 15.35
CA ALA A 46 14.08 -4.88 14.13
C ALA A 46 14.98 -4.94 12.89
N LEU A 47 15.93 -4.01 12.75
CA LEU A 47 16.88 -3.99 11.62
C LEU A 47 17.98 -5.05 11.70
N GLU A 48 18.14 -5.72 12.84
CA GLU A 48 19.02 -6.90 12.95
C GLU A 48 18.41 -8.10 12.22
N PHE A 49 17.09 -8.22 12.25
CA PHE A 49 16.33 -9.27 11.56
C PHE A 49 15.92 -8.88 10.13
N TRP A 50 15.53 -7.60 9.93
CA TRP A 50 14.95 -7.09 8.70
C TRP A 50 15.75 -5.90 8.14
N PRO A 51 17.01 -6.11 7.72
CA PRO A 51 17.88 -5.03 7.27
C PRO A 51 17.39 -4.36 5.96
N THR A 52 16.58 -5.07 5.17
CA THR A 52 16.05 -4.61 3.88
C THR A 52 14.67 -3.98 3.97
N LEU A 53 14.09 -3.84 5.17
CA LEU A 53 12.70 -3.39 5.35
C LEU A 53 12.34 -2.11 4.57
N SER A 54 13.23 -1.11 4.57
CA SER A 54 13.00 0.12 3.80
C SER A 54 13.02 -0.10 2.29
N GLU A 55 13.90 -0.97 1.80
CA GLU A 55 13.98 -1.31 0.37
C GLU A 55 12.74 -2.08 -0.07
N ASP A 56 12.31 -3.06 0.73
CA ASP A 56 11.16 -3.92 0.41
C ASP A 56 9.85 -3.12 0.40
N ILE A 57 9.63 -2.23 1.38
CA ILE A 57 8.47 -1.32 1.36
C ILE A 57 8.57 -0.33 0.19
N GLY A 58 9.77 0.19 -0.11
CA GLY A 58 9.99 1.08 -1.24
C GLY A 58 9.66 0.42 -2.58
N GLN A 59 10.07 -0.83 -2.75
CA GLN A 59 9.78 -1.64 -3.94
C GLN A 59 8.28 -1.94 -4.05
N ALA A 60 7.63 -2.30 -2.94
CA ALA A 60 6.18 -2.55 -2.91
C ALA A 60 5.35 -1.30 -3.24
N ILE A 61 5.79 -0.10 -2.79
CA ILE A 61 5.14 1.15 -3.20
C ILE A 61 5.38 1.42 -4.70
N ALA A 62 6.63 1.25 -5.17
CA ALA A 62 6.99 1.53 -6.55
C ALA A 62 6.36 0.56 -7.56
N SER A 63 5.99 -0.66 -7.16
CA SER A 63 5.30 -1.61 -8.05
C SER A 63 3.87 -1.22 -8.38
N GLU A 64 3.26 -0.34 -7.58
CA GLU A 64 1.88 0.11 -7.73
C GLU A 64 1.77 1.52 -8.35
N LEU A 65 2.91 2.12 -8.73
CA LEU A 65 3.01 3.51 -9.20
C LEU A 65 3.89 3.63 -10.44
N THR A 66 3.65 4.67 -11.24
CA THR A 66 4.64 5.15 -12.21
C THR A 66 5.59 6.14 -11.54
N ILE A 67 6.90 5.88 -11.61
CA ILE A 67 7.93 6.81 -11.12
C ILE A 67 8.62 7.48 -12.30
N ASP A 68 8.48 8.80 -12.41
CA ASP A 68 9.11 9.61 -13.46
C ASP A 68 9.81 10.83 -12.85
N ASP A 69 11.14 10.82 -12.82
CA ASP A 69 11.95 11.87 -12.19
C ASP A 69 11.88 13.23 -12.92
N GLN A 70 11.35 13.27 -14.14
CA GLN A 70 11.08 14.50 -14.90
C GLN A 70 9.66 15.01 -14.68
N SER A 71 8.81 14.24 -14.00
CA SER A 71 7.44 14.61 -13.74
C SER A 71 7.33 15.81 -12.77
N LYS A 72 6.28 16.60 -12.95
CA LYS A 72 5.91 17.69 -12.02
C LYS A 72 5.03 17.20 -10.86
N GLU A 73 4.72 15.90 -10.84
CA GLU A 73 3.99 15.28 -9.76
C GLU A 73 4.80 15.28 -8.45
N PRO A 74 4.12 15.27 -7.28
CA PRO A 74 4.79 15.30 -5.99
C PRO A 74 5.75 14.12 -5.81
N ARG A 75 6.63 14.26 -4.82
CA ARG A 75 7.42 13.14 -4.31
C ARG A 75 7.01 12.82 -2.89
N ILE A 76 7.18 11.58 -2.46
CA ILE A 76 6.89 11.15 -1.10
C ILE A 76 8.15 10.66 -0.40
N VAL A 77 8.22 10.94 0.90
CA VAL A 77 9.19 10.35 1.82
C VAL A 77 8.42 9.60 2.90
N VAL A 78 8.64 8.30 2.99
CA VAL A 78 8.08 7.43 4.02
C VAL A 78 9.16 7.19 5.06
N SER A 79 8.85 7.44 6.33
CA SER A 79 9.72 7.11 7.46
C SER A 79 9.03 6.07 8.32
N ILE A 80 9.54 4.84 8.32
CA ILE A 80 9.11 3.79 9.24
C ILE A 80 9.69 4.13 10.61
N ASN A 81 8.80 4.44 11.55
CA ASN A 81 9.17 4.95 12.86
C ASN A 81 9.09 3.87 13.95
N LYS A 82 8.30 2.81 13.73
CA LYS A 82 8.14 1.70 14.67
C LYS A 82 7.91 0.39 13.94
N VAL A 83 8.61 -0.65 14.38
CA VAL A 83 8.38 -2.05 14.06
C VAL A 83 8.16 -2.76 15.39
N ALA A 84 7.06 -3.48 15.55
CA ALA A 84 6.71 -4.07 16.83
C ALA A 84 5.93 -5.38 16.72
N ILE A 85 6.05 -6.19 17.77
CA ILE A 85 5.15 -7.31 18.03
C ILE A 85 4.26 -6.97 19.22
N ASN A 86 2.95 -6.85 18.99
CA ASN A 86 1.96 -6.57 20.03
C ASN A 86 2.32 -5.34 20.90
N GLY A 87 2.91 -4.32 20.29
CA GLY A 87 3.35 -3.09 20.95
C GLY A 87 4.81 -3.07 21.40
N GLU A 88 5.46 -4.23 21.52
CA GLU A 88 6.87 -4.34 21.94
C GLU A 88 7.82 -4.14 20.75
N THR A 89 8.76 -3.21 20.90
CA THR A 89 9.72 -2.85 19.83
C THR A 89 11.00 -3.68 19.87
N THR A 90 11.22 -4.43 20.95
CA THR A 90 12.27 -5.45 21.02
C THR A 90 11.65 -6.77 20.56
N LEU A 91 11.98 -7.16 19.34
CA LEU A 91 11.50 -8.39 18.73
C LEU A 91 12.14 -9.61 19.42
N PRO A 92 11.41 -10.73 19.50
CA PRO A 92 11.97 -12.00 19.97
C PRO A 92 13.10 -12.49 19.05
N ASP A 93 13.84 -13.51 19.47
CA ASP A 93 14.94 -14.12 18.68
C ASP A 93 14.50 -14.67 17.32
N THR A 94 13.20 -14.92 17.15
CA THR A 94 12.60 -15.29 15.86
C THR A 94 12.49 -14.11 14.90
N GLY A 95 12.51 -12.86 15.40
CA GLY A 95 12.39 -11.63 14.60
C GLY A 95 10.95 -11.32 14.17
N GLU A 96 9.94 -12.01 14.70
CA GLU A 96 8.55 -11.81 14.29
C GLU A 96 8.02 -10.45 14.74
N PHE A 97 7.22 -9.81 13.88
CA PHE A 97 6.51 -8.57 14.17
C PHE A 97 5.14 -8.59 13.49
N ASN A 98 4.20 -7.83 14.04
CA ASN A 98 2.84 -7.75 13.51
C ASN A 98 2.30 -6.31 13.42
N GLN A 99 3.18 -5.33 13.60
CA GLN A 99 2.84 -3.90 13.59
C GLN A 99 3.94 -3.10 12.90
N LEU A 100 3.53 -2.23 11.97
CA LEU A 100 4.34 -1.18 11.37
C LEU A 100 3.67 0.17 11.61
N GLU A 101 4.44 1.15 12.10
CA GLU A 101 4.00 2.53 12.16
C GLU A 101 5.05 3.43 11.50
N GLY A 102 4.59 4.43 10.76
CA GLY A 102 5.45 5.40 10.14
C GLY A 102 4.73 6.68 9.77
N THR A 103 5.49 7.59 9.19
CA THR A 103 5.02 8.90 8.74
C THR A 103 5.27 9.01 7.25
N VAL A 104 4.23 9.36 6.50
CA VAL A 104 4.32 9.66 5.07
C VAL A 104 4.31 11.16 4.92
N THR A 105 5.29 11.70 4.21
CA THR A 105 5.44 13.15 3.99
C THR A 105 5.51 13.43 2.50
N MET A 106 4.66 14.33 2.04
CA MET A 106 4.61 14.75 0.64
C MET A 106 5.41 16.04 0.45
N PHE A 107 6.17 16.09 -0.63
CA PHE A 107 6.93 17.25 -1.07
C PHE A 107 6.57 17.57 -2.52
N PRO A 108 6.70 18.84 -2.95
CA PRO A 108 6.57 19.18 -4.36
C PRO A 108 7.66 18.47 -5.19
N ALA A 109 7.41 18.38 -6.50
CA ALA A 109 8.38 17.85 -7.46
C ALA A 109 9.76 18.51 -7.31
N ARG A 110 10.80 17.72 -7.57
CA ARG A 110 12.18 18.22 -7.52
C ARG A 110 12.36 19.31 -8.59
N GLY A 111 12.71 20.53 -8.17
CA GLY A 111 12.89 21.67 -9.09
C GLY A 111 11.63 22.48 -9.41
N ALA A 112 10.51 22.26 -8.71
CA ALA A 112 9.31 23.13 -8.83
C ALA A 112 9.55 24.57 -8.32
N ASP A 113 10.61 24.79 -7.53
CA ASP A 113 11.10 26.10 -7.12
C ASP A 113 12.36 26.45 -7.93
N ASN A 114 12.24 27.40 -8.87
CA ASN A 114 13.36 27.90 -9.71
C ASN A 114 14.38 28.75 -8.90
N SER A 115 14.36 28.65 -7.57
CA SER A 115 15.38 29.23 -6.71
C SER A 115 16.54 28.25 -6.58
N GLU A 116 17.68 28.60 -7.16
CA GLU A 116 19.02 27.97 -7.03
C GLU A 116 19.52 27.85 -5.56
N THR A 117 18.65 28.09 -4.57
CA THR A 117 18.95 28.11 -3.14
C THR A 117 18.07 27.17 -2.30
N SER A 118 17.09 26.48 -2.88
CA SER A 118 16.09 25.73 -2.11
C SER A 118 16.22 24.21 -2.26
N ASN A 119 17.30 23.62 -1.71
CA ASN A 119 17.31 22.20 -1.32
C ASN A 119 16.34 21.91 -0.14
N SER A 120 15.53 22.89 0.26
CA SER A 120 14.56 22.82 1.35
C SER A 120 13.17 23.15 0.81
N SER A 121 12.65 22.29 -0.07
CA SER A 121 11.22 22.32 -0.35
C SER A 121 10.48 21.96 0.94
N SER A 122 9.61 22.85 1.42
CA SER A 122 8.77 22.54 2.58
C SER A 122 7.81 21.41 2.24
N ALA A 123 7.51 20.55 3.21
CA ALA A 123 6.50 19.51 3.03
C ALA A 123 5.13 20.15 2.74
N THR A 124 4.41 19.61 1.76
CA THR A 124 3.06 20.04 1.39
C THR A 124 2.02 19.42 2.32
N GLY A 125 2.33 18.24 2.87
CA GLY A 125 1.45 17.53 3.79
C GLY A 125 2.17 16.34 4.44
N SER A 126 1.61 15.86 5.54
CA SER A 126 2.10 14.66 6.22
C SER A 126 0.97 13.97 6.97
N TYR A 127 1.03 12.64 7.04
CA TYR A 127 0.12 11.83 7.83
C TYR A 127 0.85 10.63 8.46
N ALA A 128 0.33 10.17 9.60
CA ALA A 128 0.78 8.94 10.22
C ALA A 128 0.03 7.74 9.60
N LEU A 129 0.76 6.66 9.34
CA LEU A 129 0.21 5.39 8.87
C LEU A 129 0.58 4.29 9.86
N LYS A 130 -0.42 3.49 10.23
CA LYS A 130 -0.26 2.36 11.14
C LYS A 130 -0.94 1.16 10.53
N VAL A 131 -0.21 0.06 10.41
CA VAL A 131 -0.70 -1.20 9.87
C VAL A 131 -0.40 -2.29 10.88
N SER A 132 -1.36 -3.16 11.11
CA SER A 132 -1.18 -4.34 11.95
C SER A 132 -1.79 -5.55 11.26
N ALA A 133 -1.11 -6.69 11.37
CA ALA A 133 -1.55 -7.97 10.85
C ALA A 133 -1.95 -8.89 12.01
N THR A 134 -2.96 -9.71 11.78
CA THR A 134 -3.44 -10.70 12.75
C THR A 134 -3.90 -11.94 12.02
N SER A 135 -3.73 -13.10 12.63
CA SER A 135 -4.33 -14.34 12.14
C SER A 135 -5.78 -14.42 12.61
N GLY A 136 -6.69 -14.73 11.69
CA GLY A 136 -8.10 -14.97 12.01
C GLY A 136 -8.32 -16.35 12.61
N GLU A 137 -9.35 -16.47 13.46
CA GLU A 137 -9.92 -17.78 13.79
C GLU A 137 -10.63 -18.35 12.55
N VAL A 138 -10.36 -19.61 12.23
CA VAL A 138 -10.98 -20.31 11.09
C VAL A 138 -11.75 -21.50 11.64
N ASP A 139 -13.04 -21.59 11.31
CA ASP A 139 -13.82 -22.80 11.56
C ASP A 139 -13.35 -23.89 10.59
N VAL A 140 -12.70 -24.92 11.12
CA VAL A 140 -12.04 -25.93 10.30
C VAL A 140 -12.88 -27.21 10.26
N PRO A 141 -13.34 -27.64 9.07
CA PRO A 141 -14.08 -28.89 8.93
C PRO A 141 -13.26 -30.11 9.39
N GLU A 142 -13.96 -31.18 9.78
CA GLU A 142 -13.29 -32.43 10.14
C GLU A 142 -12.39 -32.95 9.00
N ASN A 143 -11.23 -33.49 9.37
CA ASN A 143 -10.20 -34.03 8.47
C ASN A 143 -9.39 -33.01 7.65
N TRP A 144 -9.34 -31.75 8.08
CA TRP A 144 -8.46 -30.73 7.49
C TRP A 144 -7.26 -30.45 8.40
N ILE A 145 -6.09 -30.23 7.78
CA ILE A 145 -4.89 -29.73 8.47
C ILE A 145 -4.83 -28.23 8.27
N VAL A 146 -4.71 -27.49 9.36
CA VAL A 146 -4.57 -26.04 9.35
C VAL A 146 -3.09 -25.69 9.34
N ILE A 147 -2.71 -24.83 8.41
CA ILE A 147 -1.37 -24.25 8.36
C ILE A 147 -1.52 -22.79 8.79
N PRO A 148 -0.98 -22.38 9.95
CA PRO A 148 -1.02 -20.98 10.36
C PRO A 148 -0.09 -20.14 9.47
N PRO A 149 -0.32 -18.82 9.37
CA PRO A 149 0.61 -17.93 8.68
C PRO A 149 2.00 -17.99 9.33
N SER A 150 3.00 -18.04 8.48
CA SER A 150 4.41 -17.94 8.84
C SER A 150 4.82 -16.48 9.07
N GLN A 151 6.02 -16.29 9.59
CA GLN A 151 6.62 -14.96 9.72
C GLN A 151 6.72 -14.23 8.37
N ASP A 152 7.08 -14.93 7.30
CA ASP A 152 7.18 -14.36 5.96
C ASP A 152 5.80 -13.93 5.44
N ASP A 153 4.74 -14.70 5.74
CA ASP A 153 3.37 -14.31 5.39
C ASP A 153 2.96 -13.01 6.10
N PHE A 154 3.35 -12.84 7.38
CA PHE A 154 3.13 -11.58 8.11
C PHE A 154 3.95 -10.43 7.52
N TYR A 155 5.21 -10.69 7.17
CA TYR A 155 6.10 -9.70 6.56
C TYR A 155 5.51 -9.17 5.25
N GLU A 156 5.21 -10.06 4.31
CA GLU A 156 4.65 -9.73 3.00
C GLU A 156 3.29 -9.04 3.15
N ALA A 157 2.41 -9.53 4.03
CA ALA A 157 1.12 -8.91 4.25
C ALA A 157 1.26 -7.46 4.78
N LEU A 158 2.19 -7.23 5.70
CA LEU A 158 2.42 -5.90 6.28
C LEU A 158 3.07 -4.94 5.28
N THR A 159 4.10 -5.36 4.54
CA THR A 159 4.78 -4.50 3.56
C THR A 159 3.85 -4.14 2.41
N ASN A 160 3.10 -5.10 1.88
CA ASN A 160 2.12 -4.87 0.81
C ASN A 160 0.96 -4.02 1.28
N ALA A 161 0.39 -4.28 2.47
CA ALA A 161 -0.68 -3.45 3.01
C ALA A 161 -0.20 -2.02 3.28
N TYR A 162 1.02 -1.84 3.80
CA TYR A 162 1.58 -0.51 4.01
C TYR A 162 1.76 0.23 2.68
N ALA A 163 2.27 -0.44 1.64
CA ALA A 163 2.42 0.12 0.31
C ALA A 163 1.08 0.52 -0.32
N MET A 164 0.10 -0.38 -0.30
CA MET A 164 -1.25 -0.14 -0.79
C MET A 164 -1.89 1.08 -0.10
N GLU A 165 -1.79 1.15 1.22
CA GLU A 165 -2.34 2.26 2.01
C GLU A 165 -1.62 3.60 1.78
N VAL A 166 -0.35 3.58 1.38
CA VAL A 166 0.35 4.77 0.88
C VAL A 166 -0.24 5.19 -0.46
N VAL A 167 -0.36 4.25 -1.41
CA VAL A 167 -0.81 4.49 -2.78
C VAL A 167 -2.26 4.96 -2.84
N GLU A 168 -3.15 4.36 -2.05
CA GLU A 168 -4.56 4.76 -1.98
C GLU A 168 -4.72 6.22 -1.54
N ARG A 169 -3.86 6.69 -0.63
CA ARG A 169 -3.90 8.06 -0.08
C ARG A 169 -3.14 9.09 -0.90
N ILE A 170 -2.44 8.69 -1.96
CA ILE A 170 -2.02 9.61 -3.01
C ILE A 170 -3.29 9.99 -3.77
N GLU A 171 -3.99 11.05 -3.37
CA GLU A 171 -5.21 11.48 -4.07
C GLU A 171 -4.87 12.04 -5.48
N ASP A 172 -5.88 11.94 -6.37
CA ASP A 172 -5.99 12.58 -7.69
C ASP A 172 -5.77 14.11 -7.66
#